data_AF-A0A9D0LHF0-F1
#
_entry.id   AF-A0A9D0LHF0-F1
#
_cell.length_a   1.000
_cell.length_b   1.000
_cell.length_c   1.000
_cell.angle_alpha   90.00
_cell.angle_beta   90.00
_cell.angle_gamma   90.00
#
_symmetry.space_group_name_H-M   'P 1'
#
loop_
_entity.id
_entity.type
_entity.pdbx_description
1 polymer ?
#
loop_
_entity_poly.entity_id
_entity_poly.type
_entity_poly.pdbx_seq_one_letter_code
_entity_poly.pdbx_strand_id
1 'polypeptide(L)' 'TAVRATDLDEAAAMEAKRRAEETLAGQQADFEYAKAQAELSEAVAQLRAIDRLRKIKQG' A
#
# COMPACT_ATOMS: atom_id res chain seq x y z
N THR A 1 -8.96 -0.28 -21.14
CA THR A 1 -9.81 -0.49 -19.95
C THR A 1 -9.12 0.10 -18.74
N ALA A 2 -9.46 1.33 -18.34
CA ALA A 2 -8.78 2.03 -17.26
C ALA A 2 -9.10 1.46 -15.86
N VAL A 3 -10.25 0.79 -15.69
CA VAL A 3 -10.68 0.16 -14.43
C VAL A 3 -9.71 -0.94 -13.99
N ARG A 4 -9.30 -1.80 -14.94
CA ARG A 4 -8.42 -2.95 -14.67
C ARG A 4 -7.01 -2.57 -14.19
N ALA A 5 -6.53 -1.37 -14.54
CA ALA A 5 -5.24 -0.87 -14.05
C ALA A 5 -5.36 -0.42 -12.59
N THR A 6 -6.46 0.27 -12.25
CA THR A 6 -6.71 0.76 -10.88
C THR A 6 -6.91 -0.40 -9.90
N ASP A 7 -7.60 -1.46 -10.32
CA ASP A 7 -7.78 -2.67 -9.51
C ASP A 7 -6.43 -3.39 -9.26
N LEU A 8 -5.52 -3.36 -10.23
CA LEU A 8 -4.18 -3.94 -10.13
C LEU A 8 -3.31 -3.14 -9.15
N ASP A 9 -3.38 -1.80 -9.23
CA ASP A 9 -2.66 -0.90 -8.32
C ASP A 9 -3.17 -1.05 -6.87
N GLU A 10 -4.48 -1.21 -6.69
CA GLU A 10 -5.10 -1.43 -5.36
C GLU A 10 -4.68 -2.78 -4.77
N ALA A 11 -4.62 -3.84 -5.59
CA ALA A 11 -4.15 -5.16 -5.16
C ALA A 11 -2.66 -5.15 -4.75
N ALA A 12 -1.80 -4.52 -5.56
CA ALA A 12 -0.37 -4.41 -5.26
C ALA A 12 -0.11 -3.64 -3.97
N ALA A 13 -0.84 -2.55 -3.74
CA ALA A 13 -0.69 -1.76 -2.53
C ALA A 13 -1.23 -2.46 -1.27
N MET A 14 -2.29 -3.28 -1.40
CA MET A 14 -2.74 -4.14 -0.31
C MET A 14 -1.71 -5.22 0.05
N GLU A 15 -1.07 -5.83 -0.94
CA GLU A 15 -0.05 -6.85 -0.72
C GLU A 15 1.20 -6.25 -0.04
N ALA A 16 1.64 -5.06 -0.49
CA ALA A 16 2.72 -4.32 0.15
C ALA A 16 2.41 -4.00 1.63
N LYS A 17 1.19 -3.55 1.92
CA LYS A 17 0.74 -3.30 3.30
C LYS A 17 0.81 -4.57 4.15
N ARG A 18 0.32 -5.69 3.63
CA ARG A 18 0.30 -6.98 4.34
C ARG A 18 1.70 -7.49 4.64
N ARG A 19 2.63 -7.36 3.69
CA ARG A 19 4.02 -7.78 3.83
C ARG A 19 4.77 -6.93 4.86
N ALA A 20 4.52 -5.63 4.87
CA ALA A 20 5.03 -4.73 5.89
C ALA A 20 4.47 -5.09 7.28
N GLU A 21 3.17 -5.38 7.40
CA GLU A 21 2.56 -5.84 8.67
C GLU A 21 3.16 -7.16 9.17
N GLU A 22 3.40 -8.13 8.29
CA GLU A 22 4.07 -9.39 8.65
C GLU A 22 5.52 -9.17 9.10
N THR A 23 6.24 -8.26 8.45
CA THR A 23 7.64 -7.91 8.81
C THR A 23 7.69 -7.20 10.15
N LEU A 24 6.73 -6.33 10.45
CA LEU A 24 6.58 -5.66 11.76
C LEU A 24 6.14 -6.63 12.87
N ALA A 25 5.37 -7.67 12.53
CA ALA A 25 4.92 -8.69 13.48
C ALA A 25 5.99 -9.76 13.77
N GLY A 26 6.88 -10.02 12.81
CA GLY A 26 8.08 -10.83 13.02
C GLY A 26 9.06 -10.12 13.96
N GLN A 27 9.71 -10.86 14.86
CA GLN A 27 10.78 -10.35 15.72
C GLN A 27 12.07 -10.08 14.93
N GLN A 28 11.97 -9.24 13.90
CA GLN A 28 13.06 -8.86 13.02
C GLN A 28 13.71 -7.55 13.49
N ALA A 29 14.98 -7.35 13.13
CA ALA A 29 15.84 -6.31 13.68
C ALA A 29 15.22 -4.90 13.57
N ASP A 30 15.53 -3.99 14.51
CA ASP A 30 14.98 -2.61 14.56
C ASP A 30 15.11 -1.84 13.22
N PHE A 31 16.14 -2.16 12.43
CA PHE A 31 16.33 -1.60 11.09
C PHE A 31 15.28 -2.07 10.07
N GLU A 32 14.93 -3.36 10.11
CA GLU A 32 13.88 -3.93 9.26
C GLU A 32 12.51 -3.41 9.69
N TYR A 33 12.30 -3.16 10.99
CA TYR A 33 11.10 -2.51 11.50
C TYR A 33 10.93 -1.09 10.94
N ALA A 34 11.96 -0.25 11.02
CA ALA A 34 11.91 1.12 10.49
C ALA A 34 11.64 1.14 8.97
N LYS A 35 12.26 0.22 8.23
CA LYS A 35 12.03 0.06 6.79
C LYS A 35 10.60 -0.41 6.48
N ALA A 36 10.12 -1.42 7.18
CA ALA A 36 8.76 -1.93 7.02
C ALA A 36 7.71 -0.86 7.36
N GLN A 37 7.96 -0.03 8.39
CA GLN A 37 7.08 1.08 8.72
C GLN A 37 7.05 2.17 7.63
N ALA A 38 8.20 2.46 7.01
CA ALA A 38 8.27 3.37 5.87
C ALA A 38 7.50 2.82 4.66
N GLU A 39 7.69 1.54 4.31
CA GLU A 39 6.98 0.85 3.24
C GLU A 39 5.46 0.80 3.49
N LEU A 40 5.05 0.55 4.73
CA LEU A 40 3.63 0.58 5.14
C LEU A 40 3.02 1.96 4.89
N SER A 41 3.72 3.03 5.30
CA SER A 41 3.26 4.41 5.14
C SER A 41 3.11 4.80 3.67
N GLU A 42 4.07 4.38 2.84
CA GLU A 42 4.05 4.61 1.39
C GLU A 42 2.89 3.85 0.71
N ALA A 43 2.68 2.58 1.05
CA ALA A 43 1.57 1.78 0.53
C ALA A 43 0.21 2.39 0.90
N VAL A 44 0.04 2.87 2.13
CA VAL A 44 -1.17 3.56 2.57
C VAL A 44 -1.37 4.88 1.83
N ALA A 45 -0.30 5.63 1.56
CA ALA A 45 -0.36 6.87 0.78
C ALA A 45 -0.79 6.60 -0.68
N GLN A 46 -0.28 5.54 -1.31
CA GLN A 46 -0.69 5.14 -2.66
C GLN A 46 -2.16 4.74 -2.70
N LEU A 47 -2.64 3.92 -1.75
CA LEU A 47 -4.06 3.55 -1.67
C LEU A 47 -4.97 4.77 -1.56
N ARG A 48 -4.59 5.77 -0.74
CA ARG A 48 -5.34 7.02 -0.62
C ARG A 48 -5.32 7.83 -1.91
N ALA A 49 -4.20 7.87 -2.62
CA ALA A 49 -4.09 8.56 -3.91
C ALA A 49 -4.99 7.90 -4.97
N ILE A 50 -5.02 6.56 -5.01
CA ILE A 50 -5.87 5.77 -5.89
C ILE A 50 -7.36 6.03 -5.58
N ASP A 51 -7.76 6.00 -4.30
CA ASP A 51 -9.15 6.28 -3.91
C ASP A 51 -9.58 7.70 -4.30
N ARG A 52 -8.67 8.68 -4.15
CA ARG A 52 -8.93 10.07 -4.55
C ARG A 52 -9.09 10.21 -6.06
N LEU A 53 -8.21 9.57 -6.84
CA LEU A 53 -8.32 9.52 -8.31
C LEU A 53 -9.62 8.88 -8.78
N ARG A 54 -10.05 7.79 -8.13
CA ARG A 54 -11.31 7.11 -8.42
C ARG A 54 -12.52 8.02 -8.17
N LYS A 55 -12.54 8.74 -7.04
CA LYS A 55 -13.58 9.74 -6.72
C LYS A 55 -13.64 10.88 -7.72
N ILE A 56 -12.49 11.43 -8.13
CA ILE A 56 -12.44 12.51 -9.13
C ILE A 56 -12.96 12.03 -10.49
N LYS A 57 -12.69 10.78 -10.86
CA LYS A 57 -13.07 10.21 -12.16
C LYS A 57 -14.55 9.78 -12.26
N GLN A 58 -15.24 9.65 -11.13
CA GLN A 58 -16.67 9.32 -11.07
C GLN A 58 -17.58 10.56 -10.96
N GLY A 59 -17.01 11.77 -10.89
CA GLY A 59 -17.73 13.04 -10.87
C GLY A 59 -17.95 13.64 -12.25
#